data_AF-A0A0S2ZQS7-F1
#
_entry.id   AF-A0A0S2ZQS7-F1
#
_cell.length_a   1.000
_cell.length_b   1.000
_cell.length_c   1.000
_cell.angle_alpha   90.00
_cell.angle_beta   90.00
_cell.angle_gamma   90.00
#
_symmetry.space_group_name_H-M   'P 1'
#
loop_
_entity.id
_entity.type
_entity.pdbx_description
1 polymer ?
#
loop_
_entity_poly.entity_id
_entity_poly.type
_entity_poly.pdbx_seq_one_letter_code
_entity_poly.pdbx_strand_id
1 'polypeptide(L)' 'MSLYDLTLKKEVARECAWGVMGAISRIENKKGESSILKIIEKNFWEEVRKIPKMSSDEVDTLNINSKFMMKILSELEEM' A
#
# COMPACT_ATOMS: atom_id res chain seq x y z
N MET A 1 10.30 12.67 -17.88
CA MET A 1 10.80 12.13 -16.61
C MET A 1 11.96 11.19 -16.91
N SER A 2 13.08 11.28 -16.20
CA SER A 2 14.21 10.37 -16.47
C SER A 2 13.91 8.95 -16.00
N LEU A 3 14.65 7.95 -16.50
CA LEU A 3 14.54 6.57 -16.03
C LEU A 3 14.84 6.46 -14.52
N TYR A 4 15.75 7.29 -14.02
CA TYR A 4 16.07 7.42 -12.61
C TYR A 4 14.86 7.89 -11.79
N ASP A 5 14.20 8.96 -12.22
CA ASP A 5 13.03 9.52 -11.53
C ASP A 5 11.87 8.51 -11.47
N LEU A 6 11.63 7.77 -12.57
CA LEU A 6 10.61 6.73 -12.61
C LEU A 6 10.94 5.58 -11.65
N THR A 7 12.20 5.18 -11.59
CA THR A 7 12.67 4.12 -10.69
C THR A 7 12.49 4.56 -9.24
N LEU A 8 12.89 5.78 -8.90
CA LEU A 8 12.70 6.34 -7.57
C LEU A 8 11.22 6.40 -7.17
N LYS A 9 10.35 6.87 -8.07
CA LYS A 9 8.89 6.85 -7.83
C LYS A 9 8.37 5.44 -7.53
N LYS A 10 8.82 4.43 -8.27
CA LYS A 10 8.43 3.03 -8.05
C LYS A 10 8.89 2.50 -6.70
N GLU A 11 10.11 2.84 -6.27
CA GLU A 11 10.62 2.47 -4.95
C GLU A 11 9.78 3.11 -3.83
N VAL A 12 9.52 4.42 -3.93
CA VAL A 12 8.69 5.13 -2.95
C VAL A 12 7.28 4.53 -2.86
N ALA A 13 6.65 4.24 -4.01
CA ALA A 13 5.34 3.61 -4.01
C ALA A 13 5.35 2.21 -3.38
N ARG A 14 6.43 1.45 -3.56
CA ARG A 14 6.61 0.14 -2.93
C ARG A 14 6.71 0.27 -1.41
N GLU A 15 7.50 1.21 -0.90
CA GLU A 15 7.60 1.49 0.53
C GLU A 15 6.25 1.90 1.13
N CYS A 16 5.51 2.79 0.45
CA CYS A 16 4.18 3.19 0.89
C CYS A 16 3.22 1.99 0.98
N ALA A 17 3.22 1.10 -0.02
CA ALA A 17 2.38 -0.08 -0.02
C ALA A 17 2.79 -1.10 1.06
N TRP A 18 4.08 -1.26 1.34
CA TRP A 18 4.55 -2.01 2.51
C TRP A 18 4.08 -1.39 3.83
N GLY A 19 4.01 -0.06 3.91
CA GLY A 19 3.44 0.65 5.06
C GLY A 19 1.97 0.28 5.32
N VAL A 20 1.16 0.18 4.26
CA VAL A 20 -0.24 -0.27 4.34
C VAL A 20 -0.33 -1.70 4.85
N MET A 21 0.44 -2.63 4.30
CA MET A 21 0.45 -4.03 4.77
C MET A 21 0.92 -4.15 6.22
N GLY A 22 1.93 -3.37 6.61
CA GLY A 22 2.39 -3.30 7.99
C GLY A 22 1.32 -2.77 8.96
N ALA A 23 0.52 -1.78 8.54
CA ALA A 23 -0.60 -1.28 9.33
C ALA A 23 -1.68 -2.34 9.52
N ILE A 24 -2.04 -3.07 8.46
CA ILE A 24 -2.98 -4.20 8.54
C ILE A 24 -2.50 -5.22 9.57
N SER A 25 -1.24 -5.66 9.48
CA SER A 25 -0.69 -6.63 10.42
C SER A 25 -0.69 -6.13 11.87
N ARG A 26 -0.42 -4.85 12.11
CA ARG A 26 -0.52 -4.27 13.46
C ARG A 26 -1.94 -4.29 14.00
N ILE A 27 -2.93 -3.97 13.16
CA ILE A 27 -4.34 -3.99 13.56
C ILE A 27 -4.78 -5.42 13.88
N GLU A 28 -4.44 -6.40 13.05
CA GLU A 28 -4.78 -7.80 13.30
C GLU A 28 -4.14 -8.32 14.60
N ASN A 29 -2.89 -7.93 14.88
CA ASN A 29 -2.24 -8.27 16.15
C ASN A 29 -2.90 -7.63 17.38
N LYS A 30 -3.47 -6.42 17.27
CA LYS A 30 -4.12 -5.70 18.38
C LYS A 30 -5.59 -6.12 18.58
N LYS A 31 -6.31 -6.34 17.50
CA LYS A 31 -7.78 -6.47 17.48
C LYS A 31 -8.29 -7.85 17.06
N GLY A 32 -7.38 -8.74 16.66
CA GLY A 32 -7.71 -10.05 16.10
C GLY A 32 -7.86 -10.03 14.59
N GLU A 33 -7.86 -11.22 14.00
CA GLU A 33 -7.95 -11.40 12.55
C GLU A 33 -9.29 -10.89 12.02
N SER A 34 -9.24 -10.21 10.87
CA SER A 34 -10.45 -9.73 10.17
C SER A 34 -10.43 -10.19 8.73
N SER A 35 -11.54 -10.80 8.30
CA SER A 35 -11.73 -11.23 6.90
C SER A 35 -11.56 -10.06 5.92
N ILE A 36 -11.96 -8.86 6.32
CA ILE A 36 -11.85 -7.64 5.51
C ILE A 36 -10.37 -7.25 5.36
N LEU A 37 -9.60 -7.28 6.45
CA LEU A 37 -8.19 -6.93 6.47
C LEU A 37 -7.36 -7.89 5.60
N LYS A 38 -7.64 -9.19 5.66
CA LYS A 38 -7.01 -10.19 4.78
C LYS A 38 -7.31 -9.97 3.29
N ILE A 39 -8.53 -9.56 2.94
CA ILE A 39 -8.88 -9.23 1.55
C ILE A 39 -8.11 -7.99 1.09
N ILE A 40 -8.01 -6.96 1.93
CA ILE A 40 -7.27 -5.74 1.60
C ILE A 40 -5.79 -6.07 1.40
N GLU A 41 -5.19 -6.83 2.31
CA GLU A 41 -3.79 -7.24 2.24
C GLU A 41 -3.50 -7.99 0.92
N LYS A 42 -4.33 -8.98 0.58
CA LYS A 42 -4.19 -9.74 -0.67
C LYS A 42 -4.25 -8.84 -1.90
N ASN A 43 -5.23 -7.94 -1.97
CA ASN A 43 -5.39 -7.04 -3.10
C ASN A 43 -4.19 -6.06 -3.22
N PHE A 44 -3.70 -5.53 -2.10
CA PHE A 44 -2.51 -4.67 -2.10
C PHE A 44 -1.27 -5.43 -2.55
N TRP A 45 -1.10 -6.67 -2.10
CA TRP A 45 0.02 -7.50 -2.50
C TRP A 45 0.06 -7.74 -4.02
N GLU A 46 -1.10 -7.98 -4.64
CA GLU A 46 -1.21 -8.12 -6.09
C GLU A 46 -0.83 -6.84 -6.84
N GLU A 47 -1.22 -5.66 -6.33
CA GLU A 47 -0.83 -4.37 -6.90
C GLU A 47 0.66 -4.08 -6.74
N VAL A 48 1.25 -4.40 -5.58
CA VAL A 48 2.70 -4.23 -5.32
C VAL A 48 3.54 -5.03 -6.31
N ARG A 49 3.12 -6.25 -6.64
CA ARG A 49 3.82 -7.09 -7.63
C ARG A 49 3.83 -6.50 -9.04
N LYS A 50 2.88 -5.62 -9.36
CA LYS A 50 2.77 -4.97 -10.68
C LYS A 50 3.66 -3.72 -10.78
N ILE A 51 4.10 -3.11 -9.68
CA ILE A 51 4.93 -1.89 -9.63
C ILE A 51 6.09 -1.87 -10.64
N PRO A 52 6.90 -2.95 -10.81
CA PRO A 52 8.01 -2.92 -11.76
C PRO A 52 7.57 -2.61 -13.20
N LYS A 53 6.35 -3.03 -13.58
CA LYS A 53 5.78 -2.87 -14.91
C LYS A 53 4.92 -1.62 -15.08
N MET A 54 4.65 -0.88 -14.00
CA MET A 54 3.81 0.32 -14.04
C MET A 54 4.50 1.50 -14.76
N SER A 55 3.69 2.32 -15.41
CA SER A 55 4.02 3.66 -15.89
C SER A 55 4.02 4.68 -14.74
N SER A 56 4.45 5.92 -15.01
CA SER A 56 4.42 6.98 -13.99
C SER A 56 3.02 7.23 -13.43
N ASP A 57 2.02 7.28 -14.31
CA ASP A 57 0.66 7.68 -13.94
C ASP A 57 -0.01 6.58 -13.10
N GLU A 58 0.29 5.32 -13.41
CA GLU A 58 -0.14 4.17 -12.61
C GLU A 58 0.52 4.19 -11.22
N VAL A 59 1.81 4.55 -11.12
CA VAL A 59 2.51 4.70 -9.84
C VAL A 59 1.93 5.84 -9.00
N ASP A 60 1.61 6.97 -9.63
CA ASP A 60 0.99 8.11 -8.94
C ASP A 60 -0.42 7.74 -8.43
N THR A 61 -1.19 6.99 -9.22
CA THR A 61 -2.50 6.45 -8.82
C THR A 61 -2.37 5.48 -7.64
N LEU A 62 -1.40 4.56 -7.67
CA LEU A 62 -1.14 3.64 -6.56
C LEU A 62 -0.77 4.40 -5.28
N ASN A 63 0.00 5.48 -5.39
CA ASN A 63 0.41 6.29 -4.26
C ASN A 63 -0.80 7.01 -3.61
N ILE A 64 -1.72 7.55 -4.43
CA ILE A 64 -2.97 8.16 -3.94
C ILE A 64 -3.80 7.11 -3.18
N ASN A 65 -3.98 5.92 -3.78
CA ASN A 65 -4.73 4.84 -3.16
C ASN A 65 -4.09 4.36 -1.85
N SER A 66 -2.76 4.24 -1.83
CA SER A 66 -2.00 3.83 -0.63
C SER A 66 -2.17 4.83 0.51
N LYS A 67 -2.11 6.14 0.22
CA LYS A 67 -2.34 7.19 1.23
C LYS A 67 -3.76 7.16 1.79
N PHE A 68 -4.75 6.99 0.91
CA PHE A 68 -6.15 6.88 1.34
C PHE A 68 -6.36 5.67 2.27
N MET A 69 -5.81 4.52 1.89
CA MET A 69 -5.91 3.29 2.69
C MET A 69 -5.16 3.40 4.02
N MET A 70 -3.97 4.00 4.02
CA MET A 70 -3.22 4.25 5.25
C MET A 70 -4.02 5.10 6.24
N LYS A 71 -4.72 6.14 5.76
CA LYS A 71 -5.59 6.98 6.61
C LYS A 71 -6.68 6.14 7.29
N ILE A 72 -7.40 5.31 6.52
CA ILE A 72 -8.44 4.43 7.05
C ILE A 72 -7.87 3.45 8.08
N LEU A 73 -6.73 2.84 7.78
CA LEU A 73 -6.09 1.88 8.68
C LEU A 73 -5.59 2.54 9.97
N SER A 74 -5.05 3.77 9.90
CA SER A 74 -4.67 4.52 11.09
C SER A 74 -5.86 4.81 12.00
N GLU A 75 -6.99 5.26 11.43
CA GLU A 75 -8.23 5.44 12.21
C GLU A 75 -8.70 4.12 12.83
N LEU A 76 -8.63 3.02 12.08
CA LEU A 76 -8.93 1.67 12.55
C LEU A 76 -7.97 1.17 13.63
N GLU A 77 -6.72 1.59 13.64
CA GLU A 77 -5.71 1.21 14.64
C GLU A 77 -5.94 1.95 15.97
N GLU A 78 -6.48 3.18 15.93
CA GLU A 78 -6.72 4.04 17.10
C GLU A 78 -8.06 3.77 17.82
N MET A 79 -9.04 3.18 17.12
CA MET A 79 -10.32 2.76 17.73
C MET A 79 -10.15 1.69 18.82
#